data_AF-A0A368GAC5-F1
#
_entry.id   AF-A0A368GAC5-F1
#
_cell.length_a   1.000
_cell.length_b   1.000
_cell.length_c   1.000
_cell.angle_alpha   90.00
_cell.angle_beta   90.00
_cell.angle_gamma   90.00
#
_symmetry.space_group_name_H-M   'P 1'
#
loop_
_entity.id
_entity.type
_entity.pdbx_description
1 polymer ?
#
loop_
_entity_poly.entity_id
_entity_poly.type
_entity_poly.pdbx_seq_one_letter_code
_entity_poly.pdbx_strand_id
1 'polypeptide(L)'
;MKSVFRSPHSLQSFKLLLANTAVNQVFLALTGGFLQARMLPCDTVLALLPVGPCRYFGPTTCFVTYNIANALNMNAAISVLHSMFFRYRLIRATQMSNARVRTNLLITAAVPLFLAISPHVVPFHFNIVMEVAMREHPEYNLEKYGPFGGFYPTTSPIFIINSAILYATAVALPLVIFYWRHHILKALNSSHTVFTEKTRHNSRLLLKVSIENGGAHSASSDAALMLCACWLSVLHSTIHRI
;
A
#
# COMPACT_ATOMS: atom_id res chain seq x y z
N MET A 1 -8.99 12.20 -43.27
CA MET A 1 -9.27 11.12 -42.30
C MET A 1 -7.97 10.72 -41.58
N LYS A 2 -7.59 11.45 -40.52
CA LYS A 2 -6.50 11.10 -39.57
C LYS A 2 -6.80 11.76 -38.22
N SER A 3 -7.84 11.30 -37.52
CA SER A 3 -7.98 11.60 -36.09
C SER A 3 -7.16 10.56 -35.32
N VAL A 4 -5.84 10.77 -35.32
CA VAL A 4 -4.90 10.10 -34.42
C VAL A 4 -5.43 10.28 -33.01
N PHE A 5 -5.57 9.17 -32.28
CA PHE A 5 -5.93 9.10 -30.86
C PHE A 5 -4.98 9.96 -30.00
N ARG A 6 -5.19 11.28 -29.99
CA ARG A 6 -4.50 12.20 -29.08
C ARG A 6 -5.23 12.07 -27.75
N SER A 7 -4.82 11.10 -26.95
CA SER A 7 -5.32 10.93 -25.58
C SER A 7 -5.12 12.27 -24.85
N PRO A 8 -6.16 12.89 -24.27
CA PRO A 8 -6.03 14.18 -23.63
C PRO A 8 -4.98 14.10 -22.52
N HIS A 9 -4.25 15.19 -22.30
CA HIS A 9 -3.08 15.25 -21.39
C HIS A 9 -3.32 14.61 -20.01
N SER A 10 -4.54 14.69 -19.47
CA SER A 10 -4.93 14.09 -18.21
C SER A 10 -4.94 12.55 -18.20
N LEU A 11 -5.22 11.90 -19.34
CA LEU A 11 -5.18 10.45 -19.50
C LEU A 11 -3.75 9.91 -19.57
N GLN A 12 -2.78 10.71 -20.05
CA GLN A 12 -1.37 10.33 -20.04
C GLN A 12 -0.79 10.32 -18.62
N SER A 13 -1.09 11.36 -17.81
CA SER A 13 -0.69 11.39 -16.39
C SER A 13 -1.26 10.22 -15.60
N PHE A 14 -2.50 9.81 -15.91
CA PHE A 14 -3.12 8.64 -15.31
C PHE A 14 -2.39 7.33 -15.66
N LYS A 15 -2.00 7.14 -16.93
CA LYS A 15 -1.20 5.97 -17.34
C LYS A 15 0.15 5.91 -16.63
N LEU A 16 0.81 7.05 -16.47
CA LEU A 16 2.10 7.13 -15.77
C LEU A 16 1.96 6.79 -14.27
N LEU A 17 0.88 7.26 -13.63
CA LEU A 17 0.56 6.90 -12.24
C LEU A 17 0.33 5.39 -12.09
N LEU A 18 -0.42 4.78 -13.02
CA LEU A 18 -0.67 3.33 -13.01
C LEU A 18 0.62 2.52 -13.24
N ALA A 19 1.46 2.93 -14.19
CA ALA A 19 2.75 2.28 -14.43
C ALA A 19 3.64 2.35 -13.19
N ASN A 20 3.73 3.52 -12.55
CA ASN A 20 4.45 3.68 -11.28
C ASN A 20 3.87 2.78 -10.18
N THR A 21 2.55 2.67 -10.08
CA THR A 21 1.89 1.80 -9.10
C THR A 21 2.25 0.33 -9.32
N ALA A 22 2.20 -0.14 -10.57
CA ALA A 22 2.54 -1.52 -10.91
C ALA A 22 4.01 -1.84 -10.57
N VAL A 23 4.93 -0.92 -10.89
CA VAL A 23 6.35 -1.07 -10.52
C VAL A 23 6.51 -1.17 -8.99
N ASN A 24 5.86 -0.29 -8.22
CA ASN A 24 5.90 -0.35 -6.76
C ASN A 24 5.33 -1.67 -6.21
N GLN A 25 4.26 -2.21 -6.81
CA GLN A 25 3.70 -3.51 -6.41
C GLN A 25 4.65 -4.67 -6.70
N VAL A 26 5.35 -4.65 -7.84
CA VAL A 26 6.39 -5.65 -8.15
C VAL A 26 7.53 -5.58 -7.12
N PHE A 27 8.03 -4.38 -6.81
CA PHE A 27 9.05 -4.20 -5.77
C PHE A 27 8.56 -4.63 -4.39
N LEU A 28 7.30 -4.39 -4.05
CA LEU A 28 6.70 -4.85 -2.82
C LEU A 28 6.66 -6.39 -2.75
N ALA A 29 6.29 -7.06 -3.84
CA ALA A 29 6.29 -8.51 -3.91
C ALA A 29 7.71 -9.09 -3.76
N LEU A 30 8.70 -8.47 -4.41
CA LEU A 30 10.11 -8.87 -4.31
C LEU A 30 10.65 -8.69 -2.88
N THR A 31 10.41 -7.53 -2.27
CA THR A 31 10.85 -7.26 -0.88
C THR A 31 10.10 -8.15 0.12
N GLY A 32 8.81 -8.43 -0.10
CA GLY A 32 8.02 -9.38 0.69
C GLY A 32 8.55 -10.81 0.60
N GLY A 33 8.88 -11.30 -0.60
CA GLY A 33 9.48 -12.61 -0.80
C GLY A 33 10.91 -12.73 -0.26
N PHE A 34 11.68 -11.64 -0.32
CA PHE A 34 13.04 -11.58 0.23
C PHE A 34 13.04 -11.58 1.77
N LEU A 35 12.10 -10.86 2.38
CA LEU A 35 12.03 -10.70 3.83
C LEU A 35 11.28 -11.85 4.52
N GLN A 36 10.09 -12.20 4.01
CA GLN A 36 9.13 -13.10 4.67
C GLN A 36 9.06 -12.82 6.18
N ALA A 37 8.81 -11.56 6.53
CA ALA A 37 8.84 -11.09 7.90
C ALA A 37 7.68 -11.66 8.71
N ARG A 38 8.00 -12.12 9.91
CA ARG A 38 7.05 -12.39 10.98
C ARG A 38 7.31 -11.41 12.12
N MET A 39 6.24 -10.80 12.64
CA MET A 39 6.32 -9.90 13.78
C MET A 39 5.97 -10.66 15.07
N LEU A 40 6.80 -10.49 16.09
CA LEU A 40 6.58 -11.02 17.44
C LEU A 40 6.51 -9.85 18.41
N PRO A 41 5.31 -9.47 18.87
CA PRO A 41 5.15 -8.41 19.86
C PRO A 41 5.61 -8.94 21.21
N CYS A 42 6.38 -8.10 21.90
CA CYS A 42 6.84 -8.29 23.26
C CYS A 42 6.47 -7.02 24.05
N ASP A 43 6.59 -7.04 25.37
CA ASP A 43 6.10 -5.93 26.21
C ASP A 43 6.71 -4.57 25.79
N THR A 44 8.02 -4.56 25.57
CA THR A 44 8.76 -3.30 25.29
C THR A 44 9.38 -3.24 23.89
N VAL A 45 9.35 -4.35 23.14
CA VAL A 45 9.96 -4.48 21.81
C VAL A 45 8.97 -5.08 20.80
N LEU A 46 9.14 -4.77 19.52
CA LEU A 46 8.50 -5.52 18.45
C LEU A 46 9.61 -6.21 17.64
N ALA A 47 9.77 -7.51 17.82
CA ALA A 47 10.78 -8.29 17.12
C ALA A 47 10.33 -8.61 15.69
N LEU A 48 11.25 -8.44 14.75
CA LEU A 48 11.06 -8.71 13.32
C LEU A 48 11.88 -9.93 12.94
N LEU A 49 11.22 -11.08 12.77
CA LEU A 49 11.84 -12.36 12.45
C LEU A 49 11.79 -12.61 10.93
N PRO A 50 12.92 -12.51 10.22
CA PRO A 50 12.97 -12.82 8.79
C PRO A 50 13.05 -14.33 8.57
N VAL A 51 12.11 -14.90 7.80
CA VAL A 51 12.19 -16.30 7.33
C VAL A 51 12.94 -16.40 6.00
N GLY A 52 12.92 -15.33 5.21
CA GLY A 52 13.40 -15.32 3.84
C GLY A 52 14.92 -15.17 3.69
N PRO A 53 15.41 -15.05 2.44
CA PRO A 53 16.83 -14.86 2.12
C PRO A 53 17.49 -13.67 2.82
N CYS A 54 16.71 -12.68 3.27
CA CYS A 54 17.21 -11.53 3.98
C CYS A 54 18.09 -11.90 5.20
N ARG A 55 17.80 -13.01 5.88
CA ARG A 55 18.56 -13.45 7.07
C ARG A 55 20.07 -13.57 6.84
N TYR A 56 20.50 -13.86 5.61
CA TYR A 56 21.91 -14.01 5.26
C TYR A 56 22.68 -12.68 5.19
N PHE A 57 21.97 -11.55 5.09
CA PHE A 57 22.54 -10.20 4.99
C PHE A 57 22.56 -9.46 6.34
N GLY A 58 22.04 -10.08 7.40
CA GLY A 58 22.01 -9.55 8.76
C GLY A 58 20.77 -8.71 9.11
N PRO A 59 20.61 -8.39 10.42
CA PRO A 59 19.40 -7.78 10.96
C PRO A 59 19.15 -6.36 10.43
N THR A 60 20.21 -5.57 10.18
CA THR A 60 20.09 -4.22 9.64
C THR A 60 19.43 -4.22 8.27
N THR A 61 19.87 -5.11 7.38
CA THR A 61 19.33 -5.22 6.02
C THR A 61 17.85 -5.61 6.05
N CYS A 62 17.45 -6.52 6.96
CA CYS A 62 16.06 -6.92 7.11
C CYS A 62 15.18 -5.84 7.69
N PHE A 63 15.68 -5.10 8.67
CA PHE A 63 14.98 -3.95 9.22
C PHE A 63 14.80 -2.85 8.16
N VAL A 64 15.83 -2.51 7.39
CA VAL A 64 15.74 -1.51 6.31
C VAL A 64 14.76 -1.98 5.23
N THR A 65 14.86 -3.24 4.80
CA THR A 65 13.97 -3.80 3.78
C THR A 65 12.51 -3.78 4.22
N TYR A 66 12.24 -4.07 5.49
CA TYR A 66 10.89 -3.98 6.07
C TYR A 66 10.32 -2.56 5.98
N ASN A 67 11.09 -1.55 6.35
CA ASN A 67 10.64 -0.15 6.29
C ASN A 67 10.44 0.32 4.85
N ILE A 68 11.30 -0.09 3.92
CA ILE A 68 11.12 0.16 2.48
C ILE A 68 9.83 -0.51 1.97
N ALA A 69 9.57 -1.76 2.34
CA ALA A 69 8.35 -2.46 1.96
C ALA A 69 7.09 -1.72 2.45
N ASN A 70 7.10 -1.23 3.70
CA ASN A 70 6.00 -0.42 4.25
C ASN A 70 5.80 0.90 3.48
N ALA A 71 6.88 1.58 3.12
CA ALA A 71 6.82 2.81 2.32
C ALA A 71 6.28 2.56 0.91
N LEU A 72 6.74 1.48 0.25
CA LEU A 72 6.23 1.05 -1.06
C LEU A 72 4.73 0.72 -1.01
N ASN A 73 4.30 0.03 0.04
CA ASN A 73 2.90 -0.30 0.27
C ASN A 73 2.05 0.97 0.43
N MET A 74 2.51 1.93 1.22
CA MET A 74 1.84 3.23 1.38
C MET A 74 1.76 4.01 0.06
N ASN A 75 2.86 4.03 -0.71
CA ASN A 75 2.89 4.69 -2.01
C ASN A 75 1.90 4.07 -3.01
N ALA A 76 1.78 2.74 -3.00
CA ALA A 76 0.79 2.01 -3.79
C ALA A 76 -0.64 2.36 -3.35
N ALA A 77 -0.92 2.39 -2.05
CA ALA A 77 -2.23 2.75 -1.50
C ALA A 77 -2.67 4.17 -1.94
N ILE A 78 -1.78 5.15 -1.82
CA ILE A 78 -2.03 6.54 -2.25
C ILE A 78 -2.27 6.62 -3.76
N SER A 79 -1.52 5.86 -4.55
CA SER A 79 -1.69 5.85 -6.00
C SER A 79 -3.03 5.26 -6.43
N VAL A 80 -3.54 4.24 -5.71
CA VAL A 80 -4.89 3.69 -5.91
C VAL A 80 -5.95 4.73 -5.54
N LEU A 81 -5.82 5.42 -4.40
CA LEU A 81 -6.74 6.49 -4.00
C LEU A 81 -6.82 7.61 -5.03
N HIS A 82 -5.68 8.05 -5.56
CA HIS A 82 -5.63 9.04 -6.63
C HIS A 82 -6.24 8.56 -7.93
N SER A 83 -6.03 7.29 -8.28
CA SER A 83 -6.60 6.69 -9.48
C SER A 83 -8.13 6.69 -9.40
N MET A 84 -8.68 6.35 -8.23
CA MET A 84 -10.12 6.44 -7.99
C MET A 84 -10.58 7.89 -8.06
N PHE A 85 -9.91 8.82 -7.37
CA PHE A 85 -10.20 10.26 -7.39
C PHE A 85 -10.31 10.84 -8.80
N PHE A 86 -9.37 10.46 -9.66
CA PHE A 86 -9.40 10.87 -11.05
C PHE A 86 -10.62 10.31 -11.80
N ARG A 87 -10.96 9.02 -11.63
CA ARG A 87 -12.12 8.37 -12.27
C ARG A 87 -13.45 9.02 -11.85
N TYR A 88 -13.65 9.27 -10.56
CA TYR A 88 -14.87 9.93 -10.07
C TYR A 88 -15.05 11.33 -10.66
N ARG A 89 -13.96 12.10 -10.79
CA ARG A 89 -14.00 13.43 -11.40
C ARG A 89 -14.29 13.40 -12.89
N LEU A 90 -13.75 12.43 -13.61
CA LEU A 90 -14.05 12.24 -15.03
C LEU A 90 -15.57 12.02 -15.24
N ILE A 91 -16.19 11.22 -14.35
CA ILE A 91 -17.64 10.95 -14.40
C ILE A 91 -18.47 12.20 -14.07
N ARG A 92 -18.03 13.02 -13.10
CA ARG A 92 -18.75 14.24 -12.70
C ARG A 92 -18.43 15.48 -13.54
N ALA A 93 -17.60 15.36 -14.57
CA ALA A 93 -17.13 16.47 -15.42
C ALA A 93 -16.60 17.70 -14.63
N THR A 94 -16.14 17.50 -13.38
CA THR A 94 -15.67 18.60 -12.54
C THR A 94 -14.22 18.93 -12.85
N GLN A 95 -14.02 20.04 -13.57
CA GLN A 95 -12.70 20.59 -13.84
C GLN A 95 -12.13 21.22 -12.56
N MET A 96 -10.94 20.78 -12.15
CA MET A 96 -10.11 21.42 -11.12
C MET A 96 -8.81 21.81 -11.79
N SER A 97 -8.22 22.92 -11.34
CA SER A 97 -6.90 23.35 -11.79
C SER A 97 -5.86 22.23 -11.62
N ASN A 98 -5.10 21.95 -12.68
CA ASN A 98 -3.99 20.99 -12.68
C ASN A 98 -2.99 21.27 -11.57
N ALA A 99 -2.83 22.55 -11.18
CA ALA A 99 -1.96 22.95 -10.07
C ALA A 99 -2.41 22.32 -8.73
N ARG A 100 -3.72 22.33 -8.44
CA ARG A 100 -4.26 21.78 -7.19
C ARG A 100 -4.11 20.26 -7.11
N VAL A 101 -4.25 19.57 -8.24
CA VAL A 101 -4.01 18.12 -8.33
C VAL A 101 -2.54 17.80 -8.08
N ARG A 102 -1.62 18.57 -8.68
CA ARG A 102 -0.17 18.38 -8.48
C ARG A 102 0.24 18.64 -7.03
N THR A 103 -0.27 19.71 -6.41
CA THR A 103 0.02 20.00 -4.99
C THR A 103 -0.49 18.88 -4.09
N ASN A 104 -1.70 18.35 -4.33
CA ASN A 104 -2.23 17.23 -3.55
C ASN A 104 -1.38 15.95 -3.72
N LEU A 105 -0.86 15.72 -4.93
CA LEU A 105 0.04 14.61 -5.22
C LEU A 105 1.37 14.73 -4.45
N LEU A 106 1.95 15.93 -4.39
CA LEU A 106 3.19 16.16 -3.66
C LEU A 106 3.00 16.02 -2.14
N ILE A 107 1.89 16.53 -1.59
CA ILE A 107 1.59 16.41 -0.15
C ILE A 107 1.43 14.95 0.25
N THR A 108 0.69 14.18 -0.53
CA THR A 108 0.47 12.75 -0.24
C THR A 108 1.75 11.93 -0.42
N ALA A 109 2.62 12.28 -1.37
CA ALA A 109 3.94 11.65 -1.52
C ALA A 109 4.90 11.86 -0.32
N ALA A 110 4.63 12.85 0.54
CA ALA A 110 5.43 13.05 1.76
C ALA A 110 5.23 11.93 2.78
N VAL A 111 4.06 11.30 2.82
CA VAL A 111 3.73 10.26 3.82
C VAL A 111 4.58 8.98 3.62
N PRO A 112 4.70 8.39 2.41
CA PRO A 112 5.62 7.28 2.15
C PRO A 112 7.08 7.60 2.52
N LEU A 113 7.54 8.83 2.25
CA LEU A 113 8.91 9.24 2.58
C LEU A 113 9.13 9.33 4.09
N PHE A 114 8.15 9.86 4.82
CA PHE A 114 8.19 9.88 6.27
C PHE A 114 8.28 8.46 6.87
N LEU A 115 7.50 7.51 6.35
CA LEU A 115 7.55 6.11 6.78
C LEU A 115 8.89 5.44 6.44
N ALA A 116 9.51 5.81 5.31
CA ALA A 116 10.80 5.26 4.92
C ALA A 116 11.95 5.78 5.79
N ILE A 117 11.92 7.05 6.20
CA ILE A 117 13.07 7.72 6.83
C ILE A 117 12.99 7.70 8.36
N SER A 118 11.81 7.95 8.92
CA SER A 118 11.65 8.14 10.37
C SER A 118 12.14 6.96 11.24
N PRO A 119 12.00 5.67 10.84
CA PRO A 119 12.52 4.54 11.62
C PRO A 119 14.05 4.49 11.70
N HIS A 120 14.76 5.20 10.83
CA HIS A 120 16.22 5.20 10.76
C HIS A 120 16.87 6.35 11.54
N VAL A 121 16.06 7.25 12.11
CA VAL A 121 16.55 8.38 12.93
C VAL A 121 17.02 7.91 14.32
N VAL A 122 16.42 6.83 14.82
CA VAL A 122 16.74 6.26 16.13
C VAL A 122 17.83 5.20 15.97
N PRO A 123 18.83 5.13 16.87
CA PRO A 123 19.85 4.09 16.82
C PRO A 123 19.25 2.69 16.93
N PHE A 124 19.85 1.75 16.20
CA PHE A 124 19.38 0.37 16.17
C PHE A 124 19.82 -0.40 17.41
N HIS A 125 18.86 -0.88 18.19
CA HIS A 125 19.09 -1.68 19.40
C HIS A 125 18.72 -3.16 19.18
N PHE A 126 19.27 -3.78 18.13
CA PHE A 126 18.89 -5.15 17.75
C PHE A 126 19.23 -6.20 18.81
N ASN A 127 20.34 -6.03 19.55
CA ASN A 127 20.72 -6.94 20.64
C ASN A 127 19.66 -6.96 21.75
N ILE A 128 19.13 -5.78 22.14
CA ILE A 128 18.08 -5.66 23.16
C ILE A 128 16.79 -6.32 22.66
N VAL A 129 16.42 -6.08 21.40
CA VAL A 129 15.23 -6.70 20.79
C VAL A 129 15.32 -8.23 20.83
N MET A 130 16.49 -8.79 20.48
CA MET A 130 16.70 -10.23 20.48
C MET A 130 16.69 -10.81 21.91
N GLU A 131 17.37 -10.17 22.86
CA GLU A 131 17.41 -10.59 24.25
C GLU A 131 16.02 -10.61 24.90
N VAL A 132 15.26 -9.52 24.74
CA VAL A 132 13.90 -9.41 25.28
C VAL A 132 12.98 -10.44 24.63
N ALA A 133 13.05 -10.63 23.31
CA ALA A 133 12.25 -11.63 22.62
C ALA A 133 12.57 -13.07 23.07
N MET A 134 13.84 -13.42 23.25
CA MET A 134 14.23 -14.75 23.76
C MET A 134 13.83 -14.95 25.22
N ARG A 135 13.83 -13.89 26.03
CA ARG A 135 13.41 -13.92 27.43
C ARG A 135 11.90 -14.07 27.61
N GLU A 136 11.12 -13.35 26.81
CA GLU A 136 9.65 -13.39 26.89
C GLU A 136 9.05 -14.65 26.25
N HIS A 137 9.76 -15.24 25.29
CA HIS A 137 9.29 -16.41 24.53
C HIS A 137 10.27 -17.60 24.58
N PRO A 138 10.62 -18.12 25.77
CA PRO A 138 11.58 -19.22 25.92
C PRO A 138 11.09 -20.55 25.30
N GLU A 139 9.79 -20.72 25.12
CA GLU A 139 9.16 -21.88 24.50
C GLU A 139 9.43 -21.96 22.99
N TYR A 140 9.78 -20.85 22.34
CA TYR A 140 10.10 -20.81 20.92
C TYR A 140 11.61 -20.85 20.70
N ASN A 141 12.08 -21.76 19.83
CA ASN A 141 13.48 -21.75 19.39
C ASN A 141 13.73 -20.60 18.40
N LEU A 142 13.91 -19.38 18.94
CA LEU A 142 14.15 -18.16 18.17
C LEU A 142 15.55 -18.11 17.54
N GLU A 143 16.51 -18.87 18.07
CA GLU A 143 17.88 -18.96 17.53
C GLU A 143 17.90 -19.47 16.07
N LYS A 144 16.89 -20.26 15.69
CA LYS A 144 16.72 -20.74 14.30
C LYS A 144 16.64 -19.60 13.27
N TYR A 145 16.20 -18.41 13.67
CA TYR A 145 16.10 -17.24 12.80
C TYR A 145 17.43 -16.49 12.65
N GLY A 146 18.44 -16.84 13.44
CA GLY A 146 19.72 -16.12 13.50
C GLY A 146 19.59 -14.75 14.14
N PRO A 147 20.56 -13.84 13.93
CA PRO A 147 20.47 -12.48 14.47
C PRO A 147 19.32 -11.70 13.80
N PHE A 148 18.31 -11.33 14.60
CA PHE A 148 17.18 -10.54 14.14
C PHE A 148 17.09 -9.20 14.87
N GLY A 149 16.39 -8.25 14.24
CA GLY A 149 16.20 -6.90 14.74
C GLY A 149 14.74 -6.60 15.04
N GLY A 150 14.42 -5.32 15.19
CA GLY A 150 13.05 -4.88 15.41
C GLY A 150 12.98 -3.48 15.97
N PHE A 151 11.82 -3.13 16.52
CA PHE A 151 11.57 -1.81 17.08
C PHE A 151 11.74 -1.83 18.59
N TYR A 152 12.51 -0.88 19.11
CA TYR A 152 12.65 -0.61 20.53
C TYR A 152 12.86 0.90 20.76
N PRO A 153 12.18 1.51 21.76
CA PRO A 153 11.05 0.97 22.50
C PRO A 153 9.74 1.07 21.71
N THR A 154 8.78 0.17 21.95
CA THR A 154 7.41 0.21 21.38
C THR A 154 6.60 1.42 21.84
N THR A 155 7.01 2.08 22.93
CA THR A 155 6.42 3.33 23.42
C THR A 155 6.94 4.57 22.70
N SER A 156 7.92 4.41 21.79
CA SER A 156 8.47 5.53 21.03
C SER A 156 7.38 6.21 20.18
N PRO A 157 7.27 7.55 20.20
CA PRO A 157 6.26 8.26 19.42
C PRO A 157 6.40 7.99 17.92
N ILE A 158 7.63 7.78 17.43
CA ILE A 158 7.88 7.45 16.01
C ILE A 158 7.23 6.10 15.65
N PHE A 159 7.41 5.09 16.51
CA PHE A 159 6.82 3.77 16.29
C PHE A 159 5.29 3.82 16.32
N ILE A 160 4.71 4.53 17.30
CA ILE A 160 3.26 4.70 17.44
C ILE A 160 2.68 5.42 16.22
N ILE A 161 3.28 6.53 15.79
CA ILE A 161 2.81 7.30 14.63
C ILE A 161 2.89 6.46 13.34
N ASN A 162 4.01 5.77 13.10
CA ASN A 162 4.17 4.93 11.92
C ASN A 162 3.16 3.78 11.90
N SER A 163 2.96 3.12 13.04
CA SER A 163 1.98 2.04 13.18
C SER A 163 0.55 2.54 12.97
N ALA A 164 0.22 3.71 13.52
CA ALA A 164 -1.10 4.34 13.34
C ALA A 164 -1.38 4.69 11.88
N ILE A 165 -0.39 5.24 11.16
CA ILE A 165 -0.51 5.56 9.73
C ILE A 165 -0.77 4.29 8.91
N LEU A 166 0.00 3.22 9.16
CA LEU A 166 -0.13 1.94 8.46
C LEU A 166 -1.50 1.29 8.74
N TYR A 167 -1.93 1.26 10.01
CA TYR A 167 -3.22 0.71 10.41
C TYR A 167 -4.39 1.51 9.82
N ALA A 168 -4.35 2.84 9.94
CA ALA A 168 -5.39 3.71 9.37
C ALA A 168 -5.51 3.49 7.85
N THR A 169 -4.40 3.30 7.15
CA THR A 169 -4.42 3.03 5.70
C THR A 169 -4.99 1.66 5.37
N ALA A 170 -4.65 0.63 6.15
CA ALA A 170 -5.20 -0.71 5.98
C ALA A 170 -6.73 -0.74 6.13
N VAL A 171 -7.29 0.08 7.03
CA VAL A 171 -8.75 0.20 7.24
C VAL A 171 -9.41 1.15 6.24
N ALA A 172 -8.80 2.30 5.94
CA ALA A 172 -9.39 3.31 5.07
C ALA A 172 -9.49 2.84 3.61
N LEU A 173 -8.49 2.10 3.12
CA LEU A 173 -8.44 1.66 1.72
C LEU A 173 -9.67 0.81 1.31
N PRO A 174 -10.06 -0.26 2.03
CA PRO A 174 -11.25 -1.04 1.68
C PRO A 174 -12.54 -0.23 1.83
N LEU A 175 -12.66 0.63 2.86
CA LEU A 175 -13.83 1.50 3.05
C LEU A 175 -14.01 2.47 1.88
N VAL A 176 -12.92 3.10 1.44
CA VAL A 176 -12.94 4.02 0.30
C VAL A 176 -13.30 3.27 -0.99
N ILE A 177 -12.69 2.11 -1.24
CA ILE A 177 -13.02 1.29 -2.41
C ILE A 177 -14.52 0.94 -2.42
N PHE A 178 -15.06 0.52 -1.27
CA PHE A 178 -16.47 0.17 -1.15
C PHE A 178 -17.39 1.38 -1.37
N TYR A 179 -17.11 2.51 -0.71
CA TYR A 179 -17.89 3.75 -0.85
C TYR A 179 -17.92 4.23 -2.31
N TRP A 180 -16.77 4.23 -2.99
CA TRP A 180 -16.65 4.72 -4.36
C TRP A 180 -17.28 3.76 -5.36
N ARG A 181 -17.13 2.45 -5.16
CA ARG A 181 -17.82 1.44 -5.98
C ARG A 181 -19.33 1.64 -5.92
N HIS A 182 -19.88 1.82 -4.73
CA HIS A 182 -21.31 2.09 -4.56
C HIS A 182 -21.73 3.37 -5.29
N HIS A 183 -20.96 4.45 -5.15
CA HIS A 183 -21.29 5.73 -5.76
C HIS A 183 -21.18 5.73 -7.30
N ILE A 184 -20.19 5.02 -7.85
CA ILE A 184 -20.03 4.84 -9.30
C ILE A 184 -21.18 4.00 -9.87
N LEU A 185 -21.55 2.90 -9.21
CA LEU A 185 -22.69 2.07 -9.63
C LEU A 185 -24.01 2.82 -9.54
N LYS A 186 -24.23 3.60 -8.48
CA LYS A 186 -25.41 4.45 -8.31
C LYS A 186 -25.47 5.53 -9.39
N ALA A 187 -24.36 6.21 -9.68
CA ALA A 187 -24.28 7.19 -10.74
C ALA A 187 -24.54 6.56 -12.12
N LEU A 188 -23.98 5.38 -12.42
CA LEU A 188 -24.24 4.66 -13.68
C LEU A 188 -25.72 4.29 -13.83
N ASN A 189 -26.36 3.80 -12.76
CA ASN A 189 -27.76 3.41 -12.77
C ASN A 189 -28.69 4.62 -12.95
N SER A 190 -28.40 5.74 -12.26
CA SER A 190 -29.18 6.97 -12.40
C SER A 190 -28.97 7.68 -13.74
N SER A 191 -27.83 7.44 -14.40
CA SER A 191 -27.49 8.09 -15.67
C SER A 191 -28.01 7.37 -16.91
N HIS A 192 -28.71 6.25 -16.73
CA HIS A 192 -29.35 5.52 -17.83
C HIS A 192 -30.41 6.37 -18.55
N THR A 193 -30.83 7.50 -17.95
CA THR A 193 -31.82 8.44 -18.49
C THR A 193 -31.24 9.75 -19.06
N VAL A 194 -29.94 10.08 -18.87
CA VAL A 194 -29.43 11.46 -19.11
C VAL A 194 -28.24 11.58 -20.09
N PHE A 195 -27.48 10.52 -20.40
CA PHE A 195 -26.30 10.67 -21.29
C PHE A 195 -26.64 10.54 -22.79
N THR A 196 -26.23 11.55 -23.58
CA THR A 196 -26.19 11.52 -25.05
C THR A 196 -25.45 10.28 -25.55
N GLU A 197 -26.00 9.60 -26.56
CA GLU A 197 -25.55 8.31 -27.10
C GLU A 197 -24.03 8.21 -27.36
N LYS A 198 -23.40 9.29 -27.84
CA LYS A 198 -21.95 9.36 -28.09
C LYS A 198 -21.12 9.29 -26.80
N THR A 199 -21.54 9.96 -25.74
CA THR A 199 -20.85 9.92 -24.43
C THR A 199 -21.05 8.56 -23.77
N ARG A 200 -22.23 7.94 -23.95
CA ARG A 200 -22.54 6.58 -23.49
C ARG A 200 -21.66 5.53 -24.16
N HIS A 201 -21.44 5.65 -25.47
CA HIS A 201 -20.58 4.72 -26.21
C HIS A 201 -19.12 4.81 -25.77
N ASN A 202 -18.54 6.00 -25.69
CA ASN A 202 -17.14 6.18 -25.25
C ASN A 202 -16.92 5.79 -23.79
N SER A 203 -17.88 6.06 -22.91
CA SER A 203 -17.82 5.66 -21.50
C SER A 203 -17.95 4.14 -21.35
N ARG A 204 -18.83 3.50 -22.14
CA ARG A 204 -18.93 2.04 -22.20
C ARG A 204 -17.67 1.42 -22.77
N LEU A 205 -17.04 2.01 -23.77
CA LEU A 205 -15.82 1.49 -24.38
C LEU A 205 -14.63 1.61 -23.41
N LEU A 206 -14.51 2.74 -22.69
CA LEU A 206 -13.51 2.92 -21.64
C LEU A 206 -13.76 2.03 -20.42
N LEU A 207 -15.01 1.82 -20.01
CA LEU A 207 -15.37 0.88 -18.95
C LEU A 207 -15.13 -0.56 -19.39
N LYS A 208 -15.48 -0.94 -20.62
CA LYS A 208 -15.24 -2.27 -21.17
C LYS A 208 -13.75 -2.56 -21.26
N VAL A 209 -12.95 -1.61 -21.78
CA VAL A 209 -11.48 -1.70 -21.77
C VAL A 209 -10.91 -1.72 -20.35
N SER A 210 -11.52 -1.03 -19.38
CA SER A 210 -11.08 -1.05 -17.97
C SER A 210 -11.57 -2.27 -17.18
N ILE A 211 -12.60 -2.98 -17.65
CA ILE A 211 -13.15 -4.22 -17.10
C ILE A 211 -12.45 -5.43 -17.74
N GLU A 212 -12.09 -5.32 -19.02
CA GLU A 212 -11.31 -6.31 -19.78
C GLU A 212 -9.83 -6.26 -19.37
N ASN A 213 -9.22 -5.06 -19.26
CA ASN A 213 -8.00 -4.87 -18.46
C ASN A 213 -8.27 -4.97 -16.95
N GLY A 214 -9.55 -4.96 -16.57
CA GLY A 214 -10.07 -5.19 -15.22
C GLY A 214 -9.96 -6.63 -14.75
N GLY A 215 -9.77 -7.60 -15.65
CA GLY A 215 -9.34 -8.94 -15.27
C GLY A 215 -7.92 -8.94 -14.69
N ALA A 216 -7.04 -8.08 -15.21
CA ALA A 216 -5.72 -7.83 -14.64
C ALA A 216 -5.78 -6.87 -13.41
N HIS A 217 -6.80 -6.03 -13.34
CA HIS A 217 -7.04 -5.10 -12.22
C HIS A 217 -7.78 -5.76 -11.03
N SER A 218 -8.55 -6.83 -11.27
CA SER A 218 -8.99 -7.82 -10.28
C SER A 218 -7.75 -8.57 -9.83
N ALA A 219 -6.91 -9.13 -10.71
CA ALA A 219 -5.67 -9.76 -10.26
C ALA A 219 -4.73 -8.83 -9.45
N SER A 220 -4.62 -7.53 -9.76
CA SER A 220 -3.80 -6.55 -9.00
C SER A 220 -4.48 -5.99 -7.76
N SER A 221 -5.80 -5.74 -7.79
CA SER A 221 -6.56 -5.30 -6.61
C SER A 221 -6.86 -6.46 -5.66
N ASP A 222 -6.99 -7.68 -6.18
CA ASP A 222 -7.06 -8.96 -5.46
C ASP A 222 -5.67 -9.39 -5.03
N ALA A 223 -4.58 -9.08 -5.74
CA ALA A 223 -3.23 -9.22 -5.21
C ALA A 223 -2.92 -8.17 -4.13
N ALA A 224 -3.42 -6.93 -4.26
CA ALA A 224 -3.29 -5.92 -3.20
C ALA A 224 -4.24 -6.21 -2.03
N LEU A 225 -5.43 -6.75 -2.26
CA LEU A 225 -6.34 -7.25 -1.22
C LEU A 225 -5.84 -8.57 -0.64
N MET A 226 -5.15 -9.42 -1.39
CA MET A 226 -4.51 -10.63 -0.89
C MET A 226 -3.21 -10.31 -0.18
N LEU A 227 -2.45 -9.30 -0.61
CA LEU A 227 -1.25 -8.83 0.11
C LEU A 227 -1.66 -8.03 1.34
N CYS A 228 -2.73 -7.24 1.29
CA CYS A 228 -3.33 -6.56 2.43
C CYS A 228 -4.03 -7.55 3.35
N ALA A 229 -4.70 -8.59 2.83
CA ALA A 229 -5.25 -9.69 3.62
C ALA A 229 -4.17 -10.64 4.13
N CYS A 230 -3.04 -10.81 3.43
CA CYS A 230 -1.89 -11.58 3.91
C CYS A 230 -1.13 -10.77 4.96
N TRP A 231 -0.99 -9.44 4.79
CA TRP A 231 -0.50 -8.53 5.81
C TRP A 231 -1.44 -8.44 7.01
N LEU A 232 -2.75 -8.34 6.80
CA LEU A 232 -3.78 -8.41 7.84
C LEU A 232 -3.81 -9.79 8.45
N SER A 233 -3.55 -10.89 7.73
CA SER A 233 -3.46 -12.24 8.29
C SER A 233 -2.19 -12.43 9.11
N VAL A 234 -1.08 -11.81 8.71
CA VAL A 234 0.14 -11.71 9.51
C VAL A 234 -0.13 -10.85 10.76
N LEU A 235 -0.78 -9.68 10.62
CA LEU A 235 -1.18 -8.81 11.74
C LEU A 235 -2.22 -9.47 12.67
N HIS A 236 -3.17 -10.21 12.11
CA HIS A 236 -4.27 -10.88 12.81
C HIS A 236 -3.80 -12.17 13.46
N SER A 237 -2.87 -12.93 12.85
CA SER A 237 -2.15 -14.01 13.56
C SER A 237 -1.26 -13.49 14.69
N THR A 238 -0.81 -12.23 14.62
CA THR A 238 -0.09 -11.55 15.70
C THR A 238 -1.03 -11.09 16.83
N ILE A 239 -2.30 -10.77 16.55
CA ILE A 239 -3.28 -10.33 17.57
C ILE A 239 -4.06 -11.50 18.19
N HIS A 240 -4.27 -12.60 17.46
CA HIS A 240 -5.02 -13.77 17.96
C HIS A 240 -4.17 -14.79 18.76
N ARG A 241 -2.90 -14.47 19.03
CA ARG A 241 -2.04 -15.16 20.01
C ARG A 241 -1.53 -14.19 21.08
N ILE A 242 -2.41 -13.29 21.51
CA ILE A 242 -2.40 -12.69 22.86
C ILE A 242 -3.27 -13.59 23.73
#